data_AF-A0A8S3SGI7-F1
#
_entry.id   AF-A0A8S3SGI7-F1
#
_cell.length_a   1.000
_cell.length_b   1.000
_cell.length_c   1.000
_cell.angle_alpha   90.00
_cell.angle_beta   90.00
_cell.angle_gamma   90.00
#
_symmetry.space_group_name_H-M   'P 1'
#
loop_
_entity.id
_entity.type
_entity.pdbx_description
1 polymer ?
#
loop_
_entity_poly.entity_id
_entity_poly.type
_entity_poly.pdbx_seq_one_letter_code
_entity_poly.pdbx_strand_id
1 'polypeptide(L)'
;MDSIHCYSRLEEDRNKSDVNKRTSDDLDPPIVIVGTWKDALICDVEEIDDACRENISKYAENISDDELGHIRQTYFISNTEDDPSVFQQIRENILRLARTMRTWNTDYPLKFIQLEKRLQEKKKVLPIISFQEIQNIAIDTPQPLNDEELQLFLEFHHEIRALVYFNDLPSYIILDTQWLSDVFRCIVTAKKFSAISIRNENKWKELYSRGKLHSEVLDDIFRKSESIFSKHKDHILNVMEKFDIIIRPNTSETQRDAGDDKPLYYLPCMIKSEPECDIYKMFNVTENICTKSTWLCYMFRFLPPHLMNHLIASLCRKYNVEEVVTKEQKRQITLFRSSAVFELQKTTKLRENYLL
;
A
#
# COMPACT_ATOMS: atom_id res chain seq x y z
N MET A 1 1.58 -28.13 -14.86
CA MET A 1 2.30 -26.92 -14.41
C MET A 1 1.50 -25.80 -15.02
N ASP A 2 0.47 -25.37 -14.31
CA ASP A 2 -0.53 -24.43 -14.80
C ASP A 2 -0.69 -23.29 -13.80
N SER A 3 -0.76 -22.12 -14.41
CA SER A 3 -0.68 -20.74 -13.90
C SER A 3 -1.50 -20.45 -12.63
N ILE A 4 -0.87 -19.79 -11.67
CA ILE A 4 -1.54 -19.08 -10.58
C ILE A 4 -1.81 -17.66 -11.08
N HIS A 5 -3.07 -17.38 -11.40
CA HIS A 5 -3.54 -16.04 -11.74
C HIS A 5 -3.96 -15.32 -10.46
N CYS A 6 -3.19 -14.30 -10.07
CA CYS A 6 -3.67 -13.23 -9.20
C CYS A 6 -4.11 -12.03 -10.04
N TYR A 7 -5.20 -11.39 -9.63
CA TYR A 7 -6.02 -10.42 -10.36
C TYR A 7 -5.28 -9.35 -11.19
N SER A 8 -5.05 -9.63 -12.48
CA SER A 8 -5.02 -8.63 -13.56
C SER A 8 -5.18 -9.27 -14.96
N ARG A 9 -6.37 -9.82 -15.25
CA ARG A 9 -7.02 -10.03 -16.57
C ARG A 9 -7.98 -11.22 -16.45
N LEU A 10 -9.25 -10.92 -16.17
CA LEU A 10 -10.35 -11.81 -16.50
C LEU A 10 -11.17 -11.17 -17.63
N GLU A 11 -10.53 -10.99 -18.78
CA GLU A 11 -11.20 -10.90 -20.07
C GLU A 11 -10.34 -11.64 -21.09
N GLU A 12 -10.42 -12.98 -21.09
CA GLU A 12 -10.12 -13.87 -22.22
C GLU A 12 -10.26 -15.31 -21.73
N ASP A 13 -11.51 -15.76 -21.60
CA ASP A 13 -11.96 -17.14 -21.86
C ASP A 13 -13.40 -17.29 -21.37
N ARG A 14 -14.32 -16.66 -22.11
CA ARG A 14 -15.68 -17.15 -22.22
C ARG A 14 -16.01 -17.25 -23.70
N ASN A 15 -16.45 -18.44 -24.09
CA ASN A 15 -17.07 -18.74 -25.38
C ASN A 15 -17.97 -17.56 -25.80
N LYS A 16 -17.75 -17.10 -27.04
CA LYS A 16 -18.57 -16.11 -27.74
C LYS A 16 -19.99 -16.67 -27.98
N SER A 17 -20.78 -16.75 -26.93
CA SER A 17 -22.22 -17.04 -26.99
C SER A 17 -22.87 -16.76 -25.64
N ASP A 18 -22.76 -15.52 -25.14
CA ASP A 18 -23.72 -14.91 -24.20
C ASP A 18 -23.29 -13.47 -23.93
N VAL A 19 -23.54 -12.60 -24.91
CA VAL A 19 -23.59 -11.15 -24.67
C VAL A 19 -24.93 -10.88 -23.98
N ASN A 20 -25.04 -11.28 -22.71
CA ASN A 20 -26.19 -10.99 -21.86
C ASN A 20 -25.72 -10.10 -20.71
N LYS A 21 -26.48 -9.01 -20.49
CA LYS A 21 -26.26 -7.95 -19.49
C LYS A 21 -25.61 -8.49 -18.21
N ARG A 22 -24.39 -8.02 -17.88
CA ARG A 22 -23.83 -8.19 -16.53
C ARG A 22 -24.85 -7.60 -15.56
N THR A 23 -25.40 -8.42 -14.69
CA THR A 23 -26.33 -7.92 -13.66
C THR A 23 -25.50 -7.18 -12.62
N SER A 24 -26.09 -6.22 -11.89
CA SER A 24 -25.33 -5.55 -10.83
C SER A 24 -24.68 -6.59 -9.92
N ASP A 25 -25.38 -7.70 -9.61
CA ASP A 25 -24.95 -8.85 -8.79
C ASP A 25 -23.64 -9.54 -9.22
N ASP A 26 -23.13 -9.30 -10.43
CA ASP A 26 -21.88 -9.90 -10.91
C ASP A 26 -20.62 -9.01 -10.68
N LEU A 27 -20.81 -7.80 -10.15
CA LEU A 27 -19.76 -6.80 -9.93
C LEU A 27 -19.14 -6.92 -8.52
N ASP A 28 -17.84 -7.18 -8.50
CA ASP A 28 -17.00 -7.26 -7.29
C ASP A 28 -15.97 -6.12 -7.27
N PRO A 29 -15.71 -5.47 -6.12
CA PRO A 29 -16.29 -5.76 -4.81
C PRO A 29 -17.68 -5.10 -4.65
N PRO A 30 -18.62 -5.73 -3.90
CA PRO A 30 -19.85 -5.07 -3.49
C PRO A 30 -19.56 -3.96 -2.46
N ILE A 31 -20.21 -2.82 -2.62
CA ILE A 31 -20.09 -1.65 -1.76
C ILE A 31 -21.41 -1.43 -1.02
N VAL A 32 -21.31 -1.27 0.29
CA VAL A 32 -22.42 -0.82 1.15
C VAL A 32 -22.09 0.56 1.68
N ILE A 33 -22.97 1.53 1.42
CA ILE A 33 -22.81 2.90 1.92
C ILE A 33 -23.56 2.99 3.25
N VAL A 34 -22.88 3.50 4.28
CA VAL A 34 -23.48 3.74 5.58
C VAL A 34 -23.27 5.22 5.94
N GLY A 35 -24.33 6.00 5.77
CA GLY A 35 -24.40 7.36 6.28
C GLY A 35 -24.67 7.30 7.79
N THR A 36 -23.83 7.97 8.57
CA THR A 36 -23.99 8.10 10.02
C THR A 36 -24.39 9.54 10.36
N TRP A 37 -24.79 9.81 11.61
CA TRP A 37 -25.21 11.15 12.06
C TRP A 37 -26.51 11.65 11.43
N LYS A 38 -27.44 10.75 11.13
CA LYS A 38 -28.79 11.11 10.63
C LYS A 38 -29.50 12.09 11.58
N ASP A 39 -29.27 11.94 12.89
CA ASP A 39 -29.79 12.78 13.97
C ASP A 39 -29.34 14.26 13.91
N ALA A 40 -28.22 14.54 13.24
CA ALA A 40 -27.73 15.91 13.09
C ALA A 40 -28.43 16.68 11.96
N LEU A 41 -29.27 16.02 11.16
CA LEU A 41 -30.01 16.63 10.06
C LEU A 41 -31.33 17.21 10.58
N ILE A 42 -31.57 18.49 10.30
CA ILE A 42 -32.79 19.21 10.69
C ILE A 42 -33.79 19.12 9.54
N CYS A 43 -34.48 18.00 9.42
CA CYS A 43 -35.58 17.77 8.47
C CYS A 43 -36.62 16.81 9.07
N ASP A 44 -37.78 16.66 8.44
CA ASP A 44 -38.76 15.63 8.84
C ASP A 44 -38.20 14.22 8.59
N VAL A 45 -38.41 13.30 9.54
CA VAL A 45 -37.75 11.98 9.62
C VAL A 45 -37.98 11.12 8.36
N GLU A 46 -39.16 11.23 7.73
CA GLU A 46 -39.51 10.51 6.50
C GLU A 46 -38.80 11.09 5.25
N GLU A 47 -38.51 12.40 5.23
CA GLU A 47 -37.87 13.08 4.10
C GLU A 47 -36.34 13.01 4.14
N ILE A 48 -35.74 12.78 5.33
CA ILE A 48 -34.28 12.76 5.50
C ILE A 48 -33.62 11.68 4.61
N ASP A 49 -34.20 10.47 4.57
CA ASP A 49 -33.59 9.37 3.84
C ASP A 49 -33.67 9.59 2.32
N ASP A 50 -34.77 10.17 1.83
CA ASP A 50 -34.94 10.52 0.43
C ASP A 50 -34.02 11.68 0.03
N ALA A 51 -33.89 12.70 0.87
CA ALA A 51 -32.94 13.80 0.65
C ALA A 51 -31.49 13.30 0.62
N CYS A 52 -31.13 12.37 1.51
CA CYS A 52 -29.80 11.75 1.49
C CYS A 52 -29.57 10.91 0.23
N ARG A 53 -30.57 10.13 -0.20
CA ARG A 53 -30.51 9.36 -1.46
C ARG A 53 -30.33 10.28 -2.66
N GLU A 54 -31.11 11.35 -2.75
CA GLU A 54 -31.02 12.32 -3.85
C GLU A 54 -29.63 12.97 -3.91
N ASN A 55 -29.05 13.31 -2.75
CA ASN A 55 -27.69 13.84 -2.69
C ASN A 55 -26.64 12.84 -3.18
N ILE A 56 -26.74 11.57 -2.81
CA ILE A 56 -25.86 10.51 -3.34
C ILE A 56 -26.04 10.42 -4.87
N SER A 57 -27.27 10.47 -5.37
CA SER A 57 -27.56 10.45 -6.81
C SER A 57 -26.92 11.63 -7.55
N LYS A 58 -26.90 12.83 -6.97
CA LYS A 58 -26.20 13.99 -7.57
C LYS A 58 -24.70 13.77 -7.73
N TYR A 59 -24.04 13.16 -6.73
CA TYR A 59 -22.63 12.79 -6.86
C TYR A 59 -22.39 11.65 -7.84
N ALA A 60 -23.40 10.79 -8.03
CA ALA A 60 -23.37 9.68 -8.97
C ALA A 60 -23.52 10.10 -10.45
N GLU A 61 -23.97 11.32 -10.76
CA GLU A 61 -24.17 11.80 -12.14
C GLU A 61 -22.90 11.74 -13.01
N ASN A 62 -21.72 11.79 -12.39
CA ASN A 62 -20.42 11.72 -13.09
C ASN A 62 -19.75 10.33 -13.01
N ILE A 63 -20.48 9.34 -12.50
CA ILE A 63 -20.02 7.97 -12.28
C ILE A 63 -20.66 7.07 -13.36
N SER A 64 -19.92 6.10 -13.90
CA SER A 64 -20.50 5.21 -14.90
C SER A 64 -21.49 4.23 -14.27
N ASP A 65 -22.43 3.72 -15.07
CA ASP A 65 -23.41 2.72 -14.61
C ASP A 65 -22.72 1.46 -14.03
N ASP A 66 -21.59 1.06 -14.62
CA ASP A 66 -20.78 -0.07 -14.12
C ASP A 66 -20.24 0.22 -12.72
N GLU A 67 -19.78 1.44 -12.46
CA GLU A 67 -19.25 1.84 -11.15
C GLU A 67 -20.34 1.97 -10.09
N LEU A 68 -21.51 2.48 -10.48
CA LEU A 68 -22.69 2.52 -9.61
C LEU A 68 -23.22 1.11 -9.32
N GLY A 69 -23.05 0.17 -10.24
CA GLY A 69 -23.41 -1.23 -10.06
C GLY A 69 -22.69 -1.93 -8.90
N HIS A 70 -21.56 -1.38 -8.43
CA HIS A 70 -20.90 -1.87 -7.21
C HIS A 70 -21.68 -1.50 -5.94
N ILE A 71 -22.44 -0.40 -5.92
CA ILE A 71 -23.21 0.04 -4.75
C ILE A 71 -24.46 -0.82 -4.62
N ARG A 72 -24.53 -1.62 -3.55
CA ARG A 72 -25.59 -2.64 -3.38
C ARG A 72 -26.69 -2.20 -2.46
N GLN A 73 -26.34 -1.38 -1.47
CA GLN A 73 -27.26 -0.93 -0.46
C GLN A 73 -26.72 0.32 0.20
N THR A 74 -27.64 1.19 0.62
CA THR A 74 -27.35 2.37 1.42
C THR A 74 -28.18 2.33 2.70
N TYR A 75 -27.54 2.63 3.82
CA TYR A 75 -28.18 2.77 5.13
C TYR A 75 -27.90 4.16 5.69
N PHE A 76 -28.89 4.77 6.36
CA PHE A 76 -28.73 6.01 7.10
C PHE A 76 -29.06 5.76 8.57
N ILE A 77 -28.09 5.99 9.44
CA ILE A 77 -28.15 5.62 10.86
C ILE A 77 -28.12 6.88 11.71
N SER A 78 -29.03 6.93 12.68
CA SER A 78 -29.06 7.91 13.76
C SER A 78 -28.18 7.44 14.91
N ASN A 79 -27.32 8.31 15.44
CA ASN A 79 -26.48 7.98 16.59
C ASN A 79 -27.23 8.02 17.92
N THR A 80 -28.47 8.55 17.93
CA THR A 80 -29.31 8.64 19.12
C THR A 80 -30.34 7.52 19.21
N GLU A 81 -30.62 6.85 18.09
CA GLU A 81 -31.52 5.70 18.04
C GLU A 81 -30.75 4.43 18.39
N ASP A 82 -31.11 3.82 19.52
CA ASP A 82 -30.56 2.52 19.93
C ASP A 82 -31.44 1.38 19.40
N ASP A 83 -31.77 1.42 18.11
CA ASP A 83 -32.48 0.32 17.44
C ASP A 83 -31.47 -0.74 16.96
N PRO A 84 -31.38 -1.91 17.63
CA PRO A 84 -30.47 -2.97 17.22
C PRO A 84 -30.87 -3.59 15.87
N SER A 85 -32.11 -3.37 15.41
CA SER A 85 -32.65 -3.99 14.19
C SER A 85 -31.89 -3.53 12.95
N VAL A 86 -31.50 -2.25 12.86
CA VAL A 86 -30.77 -1.70 11.72
C VAL A 86 -29.38 -2.34 11.62
N PHE A 87 -28.69 -2.49 12.74
CA PHE A 87 -27.39 -3.18 12.77
C PHE A 87 -27.51 -4.66 12.42
N GLN A 88 -28.59 -5.31 12.84
CA GLN A 88 -28.87 -6.69 12.43
C GLN A 88 -29.10 -6.79 10.92
N GLN A 89 -29.89 -5.90 10.33
CA GLN A 89 -30.11 -5.85 8.88
C GLN A 89 -28.81 -5.62 8.11
N ILE A 90 -27.94 -4.72 8.58
CA ILE A 90 -26.62 -4.49 7.97
C ILE A 90 -25.77 -5.77 8.02
N ARG A 91 -25.72 -6.47 9.17
CA ARG A 91 -24.98 -7.74 9.31
C ARG A 91 -25.51 -8.81 8.37
N GLU A 92 -26.83 -8.99 8.32
CA GLU A 92 -27.49 -9.96 7.43
C GLU A 92 -27.20 -9.63 5.96
N ASN A 93 -27.22 -8.34 5.59
CA ASN A 93 -26.89 -7.90 4.25
C ASN A 93 -25.42 -8.14 3.90
N ILE A 94 -24.48 -7.86 4.81
CA ILE A 94 -23.06 -8.17 4.61
C ILE A 94 -22.88 -9.67 4.37
N LEU A 95 -23.52 -10.54 5.16
CA LEU A 95 -23.47 -11.99 4.96
C LEU A 95 -24.10 -12.42 3.62
N ARG A 96 -25.20 -11.77 3.22
CA ARG A 96 -25.84 -12.01 1.92
C ARG A 96 -24.90 -11.63 0.77
N LEU A 97 -24.27 -10.46 0.82
CA LEU A 97 -23.35 -9.97 -0.21
C LEU A 97 -22.05 -10.76 -0.26
N ALA A 98 -21.51 -11.19 0.89
CA ALA A 98 -20.33 -12.04 0.92
C ALA A 98 -20.56 -13.35 0.14
N ARG A 99 -21.79 -13.90 0.17
CA ARG A 99 -22.18 -15.10 -0.58
C ARG A 99 -22.26 -14.91 -2.09
N THR A 100 -22.35 -13.66 -2.58
CA THR A 100 -22.38 -13.37 -4.03
C THR A 100 -20.98 -13.16 -4.61
N MET A 101 -19.98 -12.96 -3.76
CA MET A 101 -18.59 -12.76 -4.21
C MET A 101 -18.07 -14.00 -4.93
N ARG A 102 -17.28 -13.81 -5.99
CA ARG A 102 -16.69 -14.93 -6.77
C ARG A 102 -15.80 -15.87 -5.96
N THR A 103 -15.24 -15.38 -4.86
CA THR A 103 -14.38 -16.16 -3.95
C THR A 103 -15.19 -16.99 -2.95
N TRP A 104 -16.51 -16.82 -2.89
CA TRP A 104 -17.34 -17.59 -1.97
C TRP A 104 -17.49 -19.04 -2.43
N ASN A 105 -17.43 -20.00 -1.50
CA ASN A 105 -17.48 -21.44 -1.78
C ASN A 105 -16.42 -21.97 -2.77
N THR A 106 -15.32 -21.25 -2.99
CA THR A 106 -14.20 -21.81 -3.76
C THR A 106 -13.54 -22.94 -2.98
N ASP A 107 -13.13 -23.98 -3.67
CA ASP A 107 -12.42 -25.11 -3.06
C ASP A 107 -11.16 -24.63 -2.32
N TYR A 108 -11.00 -25.09 -1.08
CA TYR A 108 -9.91 -24.70 -0.21
C TYR A 108 -9.15 -25.93 0.29
N PRO A 109 -7.82 -26.01 0.09
CA PRO A 109 -7.05 -27.18 0.50
C PRO A 109 -7.19 -27.46 2.01
N LEU A 110 -7.65 -28.66 2.37
CA LEU A 110 -7.85 -29.04 3.78
C LEU A 110 -6.55 -28.93 4.61
N LYS A 111 -5.41 -29.20 4.00
CA LYS A 111 -4.08 -29.05 4.62
C LYS A 111 -3.81 -27.61 5.07
N PHE A 112 -4.25 -26.62 4.28
CA PHE A 112 -4.03 -25.20 4.59
C PHE A 112 -4.78 -24.80 5.86
N ILE A 113 -6.02 -25.27 6.03
CA ILE A 113 -6.83 -25.01 7.23
C ILE A 113 -6.11 -25.44 8.52
N GLN A 114 -5.38 -26.56 8.49
CA GLN A 114 -4.68 -27.05 9.68
C GLN A 114 -3.50 -26.14 10.04
N LEU A 115 -2.72 -25.73 9.05
CA LEU A 115 -1.61 -24.81 9.23
C LEU A 115 -2.11 -23.42 9.66
N GLU A 116 -3.16 -22.90 9.03
CA GLU A 116 -3.83 -21.64 9.43
C GLU A 116 -4.18 -21.63 10.90
N LYS A 117 -4.84 -22.69 11.42
CA LYS A 117 -5.22 -22.77 12.83
C LYS A 117 -4.00 -22.70 13.75
N ARG A 118 -2.90 -23.39 13.40
CA ARG A 118 -1.65 -23.32 14.17
C ARG A 118 -1.04 -21.92 14.11
N LEU A 119 -1.06 -21.27 12.94
CA LEU A 119 -0.55 -19.91 12.77
C LEU A 119 -1.40 -18.86 13.48
N GLN A 120 -2.71 -19.03 13.58
CA GLN A 120 -3.60 -18.15 14.36
C GLN A 120 -3.25 -18.18 15.85
N GLU A 121 -2.98 -19.37 16.42
CA GLU A 121 -2.51 -19.47 17.81
C GLU A 121 -1.11 -18.87 17.96
N LYS A 122 -0.23 -19.07 16.98
CA LYS A 122 1.12 -18.51 16.98
C LYS A 122 1.12 -16.99 16.93
N LYS A 123 0.26 -16.41 16.09
CA LYS A 123 0.06 -14.97 15.89
C LYS A 123 -0.26 -14.24 17.20
N LYS A 124 -1.00 -14.88 18.13
CA LYS A 124 -1.32 -14.30 19.45
C LYS A 124 -0.09 -14.08 20.33
N VAL A 125 1.01 -14.79 20.06
CA VAL A 125 2.26 -14.72 20.82
C VAL A 125 3.30 -13.89 20.07
N LEU A 126 3.45 -14.12 18.76
CA LEU A 126 4.43 -13.44 17.92
C LEU A 126 3.79 -13.03 16.58
N PRO A 127 3.88 -11.75 16.19
CA PRO A 127 3.33 -11.25 14.92
C PRO A 127 4.20 -11.60 13.71
N ILE A 128 5.42 -12.06 13.93
CA ILE A 128 6.42 -12.41 12.91
C ILE A 128 7.20 -13.65 13.36
N ILE A 129 7.44 -14.57 12.43
CA ILE A 129 8.17 -15.83 12.65
C ILE A 129 9.22 -16.04 11.56
N SER A 130 10.21 -16.90 11.82
CA SER A 130 11.20 -17.25 10.78
C SER A 130 10.65 -18.28 9.79
N PHE A 131 11.28 -18.38 8.62
CA PHE A 131 10.95 -19.44 7.65
C PHE A 131 11.07 -20.84 8.24
N GLN A 132 12.16 -21.09 8.97
CA GLN A 132 12.38 -22.38 9.62
C GLN A 132 11.26 -22.71 10.61
N GLU A 133 10.74 -21.70 11.31
CA GLU A 133 9.68 -21.90 12.28
C GLU A 133 8.36 -22.29 11.60
N ILE A 134 7.98 -21.65 10.49
CA ILE A 134 6.78 -22.09 9.75
C ILE A 134 6.97 -23.48 9.13
N GLN A 135 8.16 -23.82 8.61
CA GLN A 135 8.45 -25.16 8.11
C GLN A 135 8.25 -26.22 9.20
N ASN A 136 8.78 -25.97 10.40
CA ASN A 136 8.61 -26.87 11.53
C ASN A 136 7.13 -27.02 11.93
N ILE A 137 6.36 -25.92 11.93
CA ILE A 137 4.93 -25.96 12.23
C ILE A 137 4.17 -26.74 11.15
N ALA A 138 4.52 -26.55 9.87
CA ALA A 138 3.89 -27.23 8.75
C ALA A 138 4.10 -28.75 8.80
N ILE A 139 5.31 -29.21 9.14
CA ILE A 139 5.64 -30.63 9.28
C ILE A 139 4.94 -31.27 10.51
N ASP A 140 4.73 -30.50 11.58
CA ASP A 140 4.04 -30.95 12.80
C ASP A 140 2.49 -30.95 12.69
N THR A 141 1.94 -30.55 11.54
CA THR A 141 0.50 -30.65 11.31
C THR A 141 0.09 -32.11 11.05
N PRO A 142 -1.17 -32.50 11.37
CA PRO A 142 -1.67 -33.84 11.07
C PRO A 142 -1.56 -34.24 9.58
N GLN A 143 -1.60 -33.26 8.68
CA GLN A 143 -1.36 -33.43 7.25
C GLN A 143 -0.22 -32.51 6.80
N PRO A 144 1.03 -32.97 6.88
CA PRO A 144 2.18 -32.12 6.60
C PRO A 144 2.17 -31.63 5.15
N LEU A 145 2.64 -30.40 4.98
CA LEU A 145 2.89 -29.80 3.67
C LEU A 145 4.34 -30.10 3.28
N ASN A 146 4.56 -30.49 2.02
CA ASN A 146 5.91 -30.46 1.45
C ASN A 146 6.35 -29.02 1.13
N ASP A 147 7.59 -28.83 0.71
CA ASP A 147 8.14 -27.49 0.46
C ASP A 147 7.38 -26.73 -0.65
N GLU A 148 6.95 -27.40 -1.72
CA GLU A 148 6.16 -26.79 -2.80
C GLU A 148 4.76 -26.38 -2.31
N GLU A 149 4.09 -27.24 -1.53
CA GLU A 149 2.79 -26.96 -0.93
C GLU A 149 2.87 -25.80 0.08
N LEU A 150 3.94 -25.71 0.87
CA LEU A 150 4.17 -24.62 1.80
C LEU A 150 4.45 -23.30 1.06
N GLN A 151 5.18 -23.36 -0.05
CA GLN A 151 5.41 -22.20 -0.89
C GLN A 151 4.09 -21.65 -1.46
N LEU A 152 3.26 -22.53 -2.01
CA LEU A 152 1.92 -22.20 -2.50
C LEU A 152 1.03 -21.64 -1.38
N PHE A 153 1.09 -22.21 -0.19
CA PHE A 153 0.38 -21.70 0.98
C PHE A 153 0.78 -20.25 1.27
N LEU A 154 2.07 -19.96 1.32
CA LEU A 154 2.59 -18.64 1.66
C LEU A 154 2.25 -17.59 0.60
N GLU A 155 2.40 -17.93 -0.67
CA GLU A 155 2.03 -17.06 -1.80
C GLU A 155 0.53 -16.74 -1.79
N PHE A 156 -0.32 -17.77 -1.69
CA PHE A 156 -1.77 -17.59 -1.62
C PHE A 156 -2.18 -16.68 -0.45
N HIS A 157 -1.64 -16.92 0.75
CA HIS A 157 -2.00 -16.12 1.93
C HIS A 157 -1.44 -14.69 1.89
N HIS A 158 -0.33 -14.49 1.17
CA HIS A 158 0.19 -13.15 0.89
C HIS A 158 -0.75 -12.36 -0.04
N GLU A 159 -1.24 -13.00 -1.11
CA GLU A 159 -2.15 -12.37 -2.08
C GLU A 159 -3.47 -11.92 -1.45
N ILE A 160 -4.06 -12.76 -0.58
CA ILE A 160 -5.27 -12.41 0.17
C ILE A 160 -5.00 -11.52 1.40
N ARG A 161 -3.73 -11.13 1.63
CA ARG A 161 -3.28 -10.27 2.75
C ARG A 161 -3.58 -10.85 4.14
N ALA A 162 -3.67 -12.18 4.24
CA ALA A 162 -3.78 -12.86 5.53
C ALA A 162 -2.45 -12.84 6.29
N LEU A 163 -1.33 -12.88 5.57
CA LEU A 163 0.04 -12.69 6.07
C LEU A 163 0.87 -11.90 5.04
N VAL A 164 2.10 -11.55 5.39
CA VAL A 164 3.08 -10.99 4.42
C VAL A 164 4.28 -11.90 4.30
N TYR A 165 4.57 -12.28 3.06
CA TYR A 165 5.69 -13.11 2.67
C TYR A 165 6.17 -12.69 1.28
N PHE A 166 7.48 -12.66 1.09
CA PHE A 166 8.11 -12.44 -0.21
C PHE A 166 9.14 -13.53 -0.45
N ASN A 167 9.02 -14.23 -1.58
CA ASN A 167 9.91 -15.36 -1.93
C ASN A 167 11.38 -14.98 -1.96
N ASP A 168 11.67 -13.74 -2.38
CA ASP A 168 13.03 -13.21 -2.46
C ASP A 168 13.52 -12.57 -1.14
N LEU A 169 12.66 -12.55 -0.10
CA LEU A 169 12.99 -12.17 1.27
C LEU A 169 12.57 -13.26 2.27
N PRO A 170 12.95 -14.54 2.08
CA PRO A 170 12.29 -15.64 2.75
C PRO A 170 12.56 -15.70 4.26
N SER A 171 13.50 -14.92 4.79
CA SER A 171 13.97 -15.03 6.18
C SER A 171 12.86 -15.02 7.24
N TYR A 172 11.81 -14.23 7.03
CA TYR A 172 10.70 -14.10 7.98
C TYR A 172 9.34 -14.02 7.27
N ILE A 173 8.30 -14.39 8.00
CA ILE A 173 6.90 -14.30 7.62
C ILE A 173 6.19 -13.46 8.66
N ILE A 174 5.49 -12.42 8.21
CA ILE A 174 4.69 -11.56 9.08
C ILE A 174 3.28 -12.13 9.13
N LEU A 175 2.92 -12.73 10.26
CA LEU A 175 1.61 -13.34 10.51
C LEU A 175 0.53 -12.29 10.82
N ASP A 176 0.93 -11.12 11.32
CA ASP A 176 0.00 -10.05 11.66
C ASP A 176 0.18 -8.81 10.79
N THR A 177 -0.72 -8.66 9.81
CA THR A 177 -0.76 -7.49 8.94
C THR A 177 -1.14 -6.20 9.68
N GLN A 178 -1.90 -6.29 10.77
CA GLN A 178 -2.21 -5.11 11.60
C GLN A 178 -0.98 -4.64 12.36
N TRP A 179 -0.19 -5.56 12.92
CA TRP A 179 1.09 -5.24 13.55
C TRP A 179 2.04 -4.54 12.56
N LEU A 180 2.11 -5.01 11.32
CA LEU A 180 2.92 -4.35 10.29
C LEU A 180 2.39 -2.94 9.93
N SER A 181 1.07 -2.79 9.84
CA SER A 181 0.45 -1.47 9.65
C SER A 181 0.81 -0.51 10.80
N ASP A 182 0.83 -1.01 12.02
CA ASP A 182 1.21 -0.26 13.21
C ASP A 182 2.69 0.16 13.17
N VAL A 183 3.59 -0.70 12.68
CA VAL A 183 4.99 -0.33 12.39
C VAL A 183 5.06 0.85 11.42
N PHE A 184 4.34 0.78 10.29
CA PHE A 184 4.31 1.87 9.31
C PHE A 184 3.75 3.15 9.89
N ARG A 185 2.67 3.04 10.68
CA ARG A 185 2.07 4.17 11.40
C ARG A 185 3.07 4.81 12.34
N CYS A 186 3.88 4.04 13.07
CA CYS A 186 4.90 4.59 13.97
C CYS A 186 5.95 5.44 13.23
N ILE A 187 6.33 5.03 12.02
CA ILE A 187 7.30 5.77 11.19
C ILE A 187 6.66 7.04 10.61
N VAL A 188 5.46 6.93 10.01
CA VAL A 188 4.79 8.08 9.37
C VAL A 188 4.31 9.11 10.40
N THR A 189 3.85 8.66 11.57
CA THR A 189 3.39 9.53 12.66
C THR A 189 4.50 9.93 13.64
N ALA A 190 5.76 9.71 13.26
CA ALA A 190 6.90 9.87 14.15
C ALA A 190 7.10 11.28 14.72
N LYS A 191 6.35 12.28 14.20
CA LYS A 191 6.27 13.64 14.78
C LYS A 191 5.98 13.61 16.28
N LYS A 192 5.15 12.65 16.74
CA LYS A 192 4.84 12.46 18.16
C LYS A 192 6.08 12.09 19.00
N PHE A 193 7.07 11.42 18.41
CA PHE A 193 8.31 11.01 19.09
C PHE A 193 9.41 12.08 19.06
N SER A 194 9.31 13.05 18.13
CA SER A 194 10.29 14.14 17.97
C SER A 194 10.30 15.14 19.12
N ALA A 195 9.13 15.45 19.72
CA ALA A 195 9.01 16.35 20.87
C ALA A 195 9.76 15.85 22.13
N ILE A 196 10.13 14.57 22.14
CA ILE A 196 10.72 13.87 23.30
C ILE A 196 12.24 13.66 23.09
N SER A 197 12.79 13.87 21.88
CA SER A 197 14.22 13.66 21.61
C SER A 197 14.95 14.94 21.24
N ILE A 198 15.78 15.45 22.16
CA ILE A 198 16.76 16.51 21.87
C ILE A 198 17.90 15.96 20.99
N ARG A 199 18.14 14.64 21.01
CA ARG A 199 19.14 13.97 20.16
C ARG A 199 18.65 13.91 18.72
N ASN A 200 19.57 14.12 17.77
CA ASN A 200 19.34 14.03 16.33
C ASN A 200 18.34 15.05 15.75
N GLU A 201 18.14 16.20 16.40
CA GLU A 201 17.15 17.21 15.97
C GLU A 201 17.24 17.57 14.48
N ASN A 202 18.46 17.72 13.94
CA ASN A 202 18.66 18.00 12.52
C ASN A 202 18.19 16.86 11.61
N LYS A 203 18.45 15.59 11.98
CA LYS A 203 17.99 14.41 11.21
C LYS A 203 16.48 14.27 11.26
N TRP A 204 15.86 14.60 12.39
CA TRP A 204 14.41 14.70 12.52
C TRP A 204 13.84 15.78 11.62
N LYS A 205 14.45 16.97 11.56
CA LYS A 205 14.04 18.04 10.64
C LYS A 205 14.10 17.57 9.19
N GLU A 206 15.19 16.89 8.79
CA GLU A 206 15.33 16.34 7.43
C GLU A 206 14.27 15.29 7.07
N LEU A 207 13.86 14.44 8.02
CA LEU A 207 12.73 13.53 7.80
C LEU A 207 11.43 14.30 7.51
N TYR A 208 11.13 15.36 8.25
CA TYR A 208 9.87 16.10 8.08
C TYR A 208 9.84 17.06 6.90
N SER A 209 10.99 17.59 6.48
CA SER A 209 11.06 18.53 5.36
C SER A 209 11.33 17.81 4.04
N ARG A 210 12.22 16.81 4.05
CA ARG A 210 12.77 16.16 2.85
C ARG A 210 12.47 14.67 2.79
N GLY A 211 11.74 14.11 3.75
CA GLY A 211 11.45 12.68 3.81
C GLY A 211 12.68 11.81 4.10
N LYS A 212 13.84 12.38 4.45
CA LYS A 212 15.10 11.65 4.63
C LYS A 212 15.10 10.87 5.95
N LEU A 213 15.00 9.54 5.86
CA LEU A 213 14.98 8.63 7.00
C LEU A 213 16.39 8.12 7.31
N HIS A 214 17.01 8.74 8.30
CA HIS A 214 18.27 8.29 8.88
C HIS A 214 18.08 7.07 9.78
N SER A 215 19.06 6.17 9.79
CA SER A 215 19.02 4.95 10.60
C SER A 215 18.88 5.25 12.11
N GLU A 216 19.46 6.33 12.61
CA GLU A 216 19.35 6.72 14.02
C GLU A 216 17.95 7.25 14.39
N VAL A 217 17.28 7.92 13.45
CA VAL A 217 15.89 8.34 13.65
C VAL A 217 14.99 7.11 13.71
N LEU A 218 15.24 6.13 12.85
CA LEU A 218 14.52 4.86 12.87
C LEU A 218 14.77 4.06 14.16
N ASP A 219 16.01 4.02 14.64
CA ASP A 219 16.36 3.40 15.93
C ASP A 219 15.63 4.08 17.09
N ASP A 220 15.56 5.41 17.08
CA ASP A 220 14.80 6.17 18.07
C ASP A 220 13.29 5.88 18.02
N ILE A 221 12.71 5.74 16.82
CA ILE A 221 11.29 5.38 16.64
C ILE A 221 11.03 3.97 17.18
N PHE A 222 11.85 2.99 16.78
CA PHE A 222 11.64 1.58 17.15
C PHE A 222 11.86 1.36 18.64
N ARG A 223 12.90 1.94 19.23
CA ARG A 223 13.15 1.86 20.67
C ARG A 223 12.00 2.42 21.51
N LYS A 224 11.33 3.47 21.03
CA LYS A 224 10.19 4.10 21.72
C LYS A 224 8.85 3.42 21.46
N SER A 225 8.77 2.58 20.43
CA SER A 225 7.52 1.91 20.04
C SER A 225 7.43 0.53 20.70
N GLU A 226 8.15 -0.46 20.17
CA GLU A 226 8.17 -1.83 20.66
C GLU A 226 9.52 -2.49 20.38
N SER A 227 10.02 -3.28 21.34
CA SER A 227 11.33 -3.96 21.21
C SER A 227 11.39 -4.95 20.03
N ILE A 228 10.25 -5.55 19.67
CA ILE A 228 10.16 -6.49 18.55
C ILE A 228 10.43 -5.83 17.20
N PHE A 229 10.16 -4.53 17.06
CA PHE A 229 10.48 -3.78 15.83
C PHE A 229 12.00 -3.74 15.62
N SER A 230 12.76 -3.45 16.68
CA SER A 230 14.23 -3.41 16.63
C SER A 230 14.83 -4.77 16.27
N LYS A 231 14.23 -5.88 16.75
CA LYS A 231 14.71 -7.24 16.45
C LYS A 231 14.60 -7.61 14.97
N HIS A 232 13.56 -7.13 14.29
CA HIS A 232 13.26 -7.49 12.90
C HIS A 232 13.45 -6.30 11.93
N LYS A 233 14.24 -5.30 12.33
CA LYS A 233 14.41 -4.03 11.61
C LYS A 233 14.75 -4.20 10.13
N ASP A 234 15.73 -5.02 9.80
CA ASP A 234 16.18 -5.17 8.41
C ASP A 234 15.12 -5.82 7.53
N HIS A 235 14.43 -6.85 8.04
CA HIS A 235 13.35 -7.49 7.31
C HIS A 235 12.16 -6.54 7.11
N ILE A 236 11.81 -5.76 8.14
CA ILE A 236 10.77 -4.72 8.04
C ILE A 236 11.12 -3.70 6.96
N LEU A 237 12.37 -3.23 6.92
CA LEU A 237 12.83 -2.28 5.89
C LEU A 237 12.70 -2.87 4.48
N ASN A 238 13.12 -4.13 4.29
CA ASN A 238 12.98 -4.79 3.00
C ASN A 238 11.51 -4.92 2.57
N VAL A 239 10.61 -5.23 3.52
CA VAL A 239 9.16 -5.27 3.28
C VAL A 239 8.60 -3.89 2.93
N MET A 240 9.07 -2.83 3.60
CA MET A 240 8.69 -1.46 3.28
C MET A 240 9.14 -1.02 1.89
N GLU A 241 10.33 -1.44 1.45
CA GLU A 241 10.80 -1.22 0.08
C GLU A 241 9.92 -1.95 -0.94
N LYS A 242 9.52 -3.20 -0.65
CA LYS A 242 8.60 -3.96 -1.51
C LYS A 242 7.25 -3.28 -1.68
N PHE A 243 6.74 -2.63 -0.62
CA PHE A 243 5.49 -1.88 -0.65
C PHE A 243 5.63 -0.42 -1.13
N ASP A 244 6.81 0.00 -1.63
CA ASP A 244 7.09 1.39 -2.07
C ASP A 244 6.87 2.46 -0.97
N ILE A 245 6.91 2.05 0.30
CA ILE A 245 6.73 2.99 1.42
C ILE A 245 8.01 3.79 1.62
N ILE A 246 9.15 3.11 1.53
CA ILE A 246 10.47 3.72 1.54
C ILE A 246 11.17 3.49 0.21
N ILE A 247 12.09 4.38 -0.12
CA ILE A 247 12.92 4.30 -1.31
C ILE A 247 14.39 4.42 -0.93
N ARG A 248 15.22 3.70 -1.67
CA ARG A 248 16.67 3.77 -1.58
C ARG A 248 17.22 4.29 -2.92
N PRO A 249 17.35 5.62 -3.09
CA PRO A 249 17.74 6.19 -4.37
C PRO A 249 19.22 5.89 -4.67
N ASN A 250 19.54 5.44 -5.88
CA ASN A 250 20.92 5.26 -6.29
C ASN A 250 21.57 6.63 -6.57
N THR A 251 22.34 7.11 -5.60
CA THR A 251 22.93 8.46 -5.54
C THR A 251 24.39 8.38 -5.12
N SER A 252 25.15 9.46 -5.36
CA SER A 252 26.54 9.54 -4.90
C SER A 252 26.63 9.50 -3.37
N GLU A 253 25.60 9.98 -2.67
CA GLU A 253 25.48 9.88 -1.21
C GLU A 253 25.30 8.43 -0.75
N THR A 254 24.38 7.68 -1.36
CA THR A 254 24.21 6.24 -1.05
C THR A 254 25.39 5.36 -1.45
N GLN A 255 26.23 5.80 -2.40
CA GLN A 255 27.45 5.11 -2.79
C GLN A 255 28.63 5.43 -1.87
N ARG A 256 28.69 6.65 -1.30
CA ARG A 256 29.66 7.01 -0.24
C ARG A 256 29.35 6.32 1.07
N ASP A 257 28.07 6.25 1.43
CA ASP A 257 27.57 5.49 2.59
C ASP A 257 27.59 3.97 2.34
N ALA A 258 28.16 3.46 1.24
CA ALA A 258 28.46 2.03 1.11
C ALA A 258 29.70 1.62 1.91
N GLY A 259 30.52 2.59 2.34
CA GLY A 259 31.65 2.39 3.26
C GLY A 259 31.31 2.61 4.74
N ASP A 260 30.13 3.17 5.04
CA ASP A 260 29.58 3.31 6.40
C ASP A 260 28.38 2.35 6.50
N ASP A 261 28.25 1.59 7.58
CA ASP A 261 27.48 0.33 7.61
C ASP A 261 25.92 0.49 7.57
N LYS A 262 25.40 1.65 7.15
CA LYS A 262 23.99 2.03 7.34
C LYS A 262 23.32 2.59 6.07
N PRO A 263 22.34 1.87 5.49
CA PRO A 263 21.59 2.38 4.35
C PRO A 263 20.74 3.60 4.69
N LEU A 264 20.74 4.59 3.80
CA LEU A 264 19.90 5.78 3.87
C LEU A 264 18.62 5.59 3.04
N TYR A 265 17.46 5.86 3.66
CA TYR A 265 16.15 5.74 3.04
C TYR A 265 15.45 7.08 2.92
N TYR A 266 14.47 7.17 2.02
CA TYR A 266 13.54 8.29 1.94
C TYR A 266 12.09 7.80 2.00
N LEU A 267 11.20 8.60 2.60
CA LEU A 267 9.75 8.39 2.60
C LEU A 267 9.09 9.40 1.65
N PRO A 268 8.71 9.00 0.43
CA PRO A 268 8.08 9.91 -0.54
C PRO A 268 6.85 10.62 0.02
N CYS A 269 6.03 9.92 0.82
CA CYS A 269 4.82 10.47 1.42
C CYS A 269 5.08 11.56 2.48
N MET A 270 6.31 11.67 3.00
CA MET A 270 6.69 12.68 4.00
C MET A 270 7.43 13.87 3.39
N ILE A 271 7.77 13.84 2.10
CA ILE A 271 8.47 14.94 1.43
C ILE A 271 7.53 16.15 1.32
N LYS A 272 7.99 17.30 1.81
CA LYS A 272 7.26 18.58 1.74
C LYS A 272 7.94 19.61 0.86
N SER A 273 9.20 19.39 0.51
CA SER A 273 9.92 20.27 -0.41
C SER A 273 9.23 20.29 -1.77
N GLU A 274 9.10 21.48 -2.33
CA GLU A 274 8.67 21.72 -3.70
C GLU A 274 9.90 21.94 -4.59
N PRO A 275 9.81 21.68 -5.89
CA PRO A 275 10.91 21.96 -6.81
C PRO A 275 11.23 23.45 -6.80
N GLU A 276 12.53 23.79 -6.74
CA GLU A 276 12.95 25.18 -6.86
C GLU A 276 12.60 25.73 -8.25
N CYS A 277 12.33 27.04 -8.36
CA CYS A 277 12.02 27.69 -9.64
C CYS A 277 13.08 27.42 -10.72
N ASP A 278 14.34 27.24 -10.32
CA ASP A 278 15.44 26.99 -11.25
C ASP A 278 15.34 25.60 -11.91
N ILE A 279 14.72 24.61 -11.27
CA ILE A 279 14.44 23.29 -11.86
C ILE A 279 13.41 23.44 -12.98
N TYR A 280 12.35 24.22 -12.78
CA TYR A 280 11.39 24.51 -13.85
C TYR A 280 12.03 25.24 -15.02
N LYS A 281 13.00 26.13 -14.77
CA LYS A 281 13.76 26.80 -15.83
C LYS A 281 14.60 25.82 -16.67
N MET A 282 15.09 24.72 -16.09
CA MET A 282 15.80 23.68 -16.86
C MET A 282 14.93 23.04 -17.95
N PHE A 283 13.60 23.03 -17.75
CA PHE A 283 12.63 22.49 -18.71
C PHE A 283 11.89 23.56 -19.51
N ASN A 284 12.06 24.84 -19.16
CA ASN A 284 11.52 25.95 -19.94
C ASN A 284 12.40 26.21 -21.17
N VAL A 285 11.88 25.85 -22.33
CA VAL A 285 12.49 26.14 -23.63
C VAL A 285 12.54 27.65 -23.85
N THR A 286 13.70 28.27 -23.64
CA THR A 286 13.96 29.62 -24.16
C THR A 286 14.30 29.55 -25.66
N GLU A 287 13.87 30.55 -26.42
CA GLU A 287 13.80 30.62 -27.89
C GLU A 287 15.07 30.25 -28.70
N ASN A 288 16.24 30.07 -28.07
CA ASN A 288 17.50 29.79 -28.76
C ASN A 288 18.15 28.43 -28.49
N ILE A 289 17.51 27.51 -27.75
CA ILE A 289 17.98 26.12 -27.64
C ILE A 289 16.78 25.19 -27.83
N CYS A 290 16.57 24.76 -29.07
CA CYS A 290 15.53 23.80 -29.41
C CYS A 290 15.96 22.38 -29.01
N THR A 291 15.98 22.08 -27.71
CA THR A 291 15.79 20.71 -27.26
C THR A 291 14.29 20.47 -27.27
N LYS A 292 13.81 19.61 -28.19
CA LYS A 292 12.40 19.21 -28.21
C LYS A 292 12.08 18.46 -26.92
N SER A 293 11.70 19.17 -25.86
CA SER A 293 11.14 18.57 -24.65
C SER A 293 9.78 18.00 -25.01
N THR A 294 9.68 16.67 -25.06
CA THR A 294 8.39 15.99 -25.26
C THR A 294 7.68 15.90 -23.92
N TRP A 295 6.51 16.51 -23.83
CA TRP A 295 5.65 16.41 -22.66
C TRP A 295 4.69 15.24 -22.84
N LEU A 296 4.59 14.40 -21.82
CA LEU A 296 3.58 13.34 -21.76
C LEU A 296 2.66 13.66 -20.59
N CYS A 297 1.38 13.87 -20.88
CA CYS A 297 0.36 14.21 -19.90
C CYS A 297 -0.68 13.10 -19.84
N TYR A 298 -0.92 12.57 -18.64
CA TYR A 298 -1.98 11.62 -18.36
C TYR A 298 -3.08 12.33 -17.58
N MET A 299 -4.29 12.34 -18.14
CA MET A 299 -5.48 12.89 -17.49
C MET A 299 -6.24 11.77 -16.80
N PHE A 300 -6.39 11.87 -15.49
CA PHE A 300 -7.13 10.89 -14.68
C PHE A 300 -8.45 11.50 -14.22
N ARG A 301 -9.56 10.75 -14.33
CA ARG A 301 -10.83 11.13 -13.70
C ARG A 301 -10.73 11.11 -12.17
N PHE A 302 -9.96 10.15 -11.64
CA PHE A 302 -9.55 10.07 -10.25
C PHE A 302 -8.07 9.72 -10.18
N LEU A 303 -7.28 10.55 -9.49
CA LEU A 303 -5.86 10.32 -9.26
C LEU A 303 -5.67 9.80 -7.82
N PRO A 304 -5.33 8.52 -7.62
CA PRO A 304 -5.09 8.00 -6.27
C PRO A 304 -3.98 8.81 -5.58
N PRO A 305 -4.17 9.28 -4.33
CA PRO A 305 -3.20 10.15 -3.66
C PRO A 305 -1.79 9.56 -3.57
N HIS A 306 -1.68 8.23 -3.52
CA HIS A 306 -0.42 7.50 -3.38
C HIS A 306 0.23 7.14 -4.72
N LEU A 307 -0.45 7.33 -5.86
CA LEU A 307 0.06 6.90 -7.18
C LEU A 307 1.45 7.50 -7.46
N MET A 308 1.63 8.79 -7.16
CA MET A 308 2.90 9.47 -7.39
C MET A 308 4.03 8.92 -6.50
N ASN A 309 3.73 8.48 -5.27
CA ASN A 309 4.73 7.89 -4.39
C ASN A 309 5.22 6.55 -4.95
N HIS A 310 4.29 5.68 -5.37
CA HIS A 310 4.60 4.41 -6.03
C HIS A 310 5.38 4.61 -7.34
N LEU A 311 4.98 5.60 -8.14
CA LEU A 311 5.67 5.91 -9.39
C LEU A 311 7.11 6.36 -9.13
N ILE A 312 7.31 7.31 -8.21
CA ILE A 312 8.64 7.78 -7.82
C ILE A 312 9.48 6.63 -7.29
N ALA A 313 8.92 5.78 -6.42
CA ALA A 313 9.61 4.63 -5.87
C ALA A 313 10.04 3.63 -6.96
N SER A 314 9.13 3.27 -7.86
CA SER A 314 9.42 2.40 -9.00
C SER A 314 10.50 2.99 -9.93
N LEU A 315 10.44 4.29 -10.21
CA LEU A 315 11.44 4.99 -11.03
C LEU A 315 12.80 5.07 -10.32
N CYS A 316 12.84 5.27 -9.00
CA CYS A 316 14.09 5.26 -8.21
C CYS A 316 14.81 3.91 -8.26
N ARG A 317 14.08 2.80 -8.47
CA ARG A 317 14.68 1.47 -8.64
C ARG A 317 15.33 1.28 -10.02
N LYS A 318 14.89 2.05 -11.03
CA LYS A 318 15.31 1.91 -12.43
C LYS A 318 16.31 2.97 -12.87
N TYR A 319 16.18 4.19 -12.36
CA TYR A 319 16.93 5.36 -12.80
C TYR A 319 17.65 6.02 -11.63
N ASN A 320 18.77 6.68 -11.93
CA ASN A 320 19.45 7.50 -10.95
C ASN A 320 18.64 8.79 -10.72
N VAL A 321 18.53 9.18 -9.45
CA VAL A 321 17.93 10.45 -9.08
C VAL A 321 18.96 11.56 -9.30
N GLU A 322 18.56 12.63 -9.99
CA GLU A 322 19.46 13.74 -10.28
C GLU A 322 19.87 14.46 -8.98
N GLU A 323 21.13 14.88 -8.89
CA GLU A 323 21.65 15.65 -7.77
C GLU A 323 21.96 17.08 -8.19
N VAL A 324 21.35 18.06 -7.54
CA VAL A 324 21.64 19.48 -7.78
C VAL A 324 22.57 20.00 -6.67
N VAL A 325 23.56 20.80 -7.06
CA VAL A 325 24.43 21.49 -6.12
C VAL A 325 23.75 22.79 -5.69
N THR A 326 23.37 22.88 -4.42
CA THR A 326 22.78 24.08 -3.83
C THR A 326 23.77 25.24 -3.75
N LYS A 327 23.28 26.46 -3.52
CA LYS A 327 24.12 27.66 -3.30
C LYS A 327 25.13 27.50 -2.16
N GLU A 328 24.84 26.63 -1.19
CA GLU A 328 25.73 26.26 -0.07
C GLU A 328 26.76 25.16 -0.43
N GLN A 329 26.91 24.81 -1.72
CA GLN A 329 27.74 23.70 -2.21
C GLN A 329 27.36 22.31 -1.67
N LYS A 330 26.16 22.16 -1.08
CA LYS A 330 25.64 20.86 -0.67
C LYS A 330 24.94 20.21 -1.84
N ARG A 331 25.23 18.93 -2.09
CA ARG A 331 24.49 18.11 -3.06
C ARG A 331 23.14 17.76 -2.47
N GLN A 332 22.09 17.99 -3.25
CA GLN A 332 20.72 17.72 -2.88
C GLN A 332 20.07 16.88 -3.96
N ILE A 333 19.54 15.72 -3.56
CA ILE A 333 18.74 14.89 -4.46
C ILE A 333 17.46 15.64 -4.83
N THR A 334 17.03 15.46 -6.06
CA THR A 334 15.86 16.12 -6.65
C THR A 334 14.57 15.32 -6.43
N LEU A 335 14.32 14.96 -5.17
CA LEU A 335 13.04 14.39 -4.74
C LEU A 335 12.20 15.46 -4.06
N PHE A 336 10.97 15.63 -4.54
CA PHE A 336 10.03 16.63 -4.08
C PHE A 336 8.67 15.99 -3.80
N ARG A 337 7.77 16.77 -3.20
CA ARG A 337 6.39 16.34 -3.01
C ARG A 337 5.77 16.02 -4.38
N SER A 338 5.39 14.76 -4.57
CA SER A 338 4.74 14.26 -5.79
C SER A 338 5.52 14.49 -7.10
N SER A 339 6.82 14.76 -7.04
CA SER A 339 7.65 14.93 -8.24
C SER A 339 9.12 14.58 -7.98
N ALA A 340 9.84 14.19 -9.02
CA ALA A 340 11.25 13.86 -8.95
C ALA A 340 11.93 14.07 -10.31
N VAL A 341 13.24 14.32 -10.31
CA VAL A 341 14.05 14.43 -11.53
C VAL A 341 15.00 13.23 -11.62
N PHE A 342 15.00 12.57 -12.77
CA PHE A 342 15.79 11.36 -13.01
C PHE A 342 16.72 11.56 -14.20
N GLU A 343 17.91 10.98 -14.12
CA GLU A 343 18.85 10.92 -15.22
C GLU A 343 18.54 9.72 -16.12
N LEU A 344 18.19 9.98 -17.39
CA LEU A 344 17.97 8.95 -18.39
C LEU A 344 19.29 8.65 -19.11
N GLN A 345 20.15 7.80 -18.52
CA GLN A 345 21.39 7.40 -19.19
C GLN A 345 21.13 6.47 -20.39
N LYS A 346 21.79 6.72 -21.53
CA LYS A 346 21.72 5.95 -22.79
C LYS A 346 22.11 4.46 -22.65
N THR A 347 22.80 4.09 -21.57
CA THR A 347 23.31 2.74 -21.31
C THR A 347 22.90 2.25 -19.93
N THR A 348 21.63 2.38 -19.57
CA THR A 348 21.11 1.59 -18.46
C THR A 348 20.97 0.16 -18.99
N LYS A 349 21.97 -0.70 -18.75
CA LYS A 349 21.72 -2.15 -18.74
C LYS A 349 20.60 -2.33 -17.73
N LEU A 350 19.40 -2.64 -18.24
CA LEU A 350 18.29 -3.10 -17.42
C LEU A 350 18.88 -4.12 -16.44
N ARG A 351 18.73 -3.89 -15.12
CA ARG A 351 19.00 -4.96 -14.16
C ARG A 351 18.00 -6.06 -14.52
N GLU A 352 18.47 -7.11 -15.20
CA GLU A 352 17.67 -8.23 -15.72
C GLU A 352 16.97 -9.06 -14.63
N ASN A 353 17.00 -8.66 -13.36
CA ASN A 353 16.58 -9.52 -12.24
C ASN A 353 15.28 -9.12 -11.54
N TYR A 354 14.46 -8.22 -12.11
CA TYR A 354 13.16 -7.92 -11.53
C TYR A 354 12.08 -7.78 -12.62
N LEU A 355 11.79 -8.90 -13.27
CA LEU A 355 10.48 -9.18 -13.87
C LEU A 355 9.73 -10.07 -12.87
N LEU A 356 8.90 -9.47 -12.02
CA LEU A 356 7.66 -10.05 -11.48
C LEU A 356 6.70 -8.88 -11.28
#